data_AF-A0ABD4KVK3-F1
#
_entry.id   AF-A0ABD4KVK3-F1
#
_cell.length_a   1.000
_cell.length_b   1.000
_cell.length_c   1.000
_cell.angle_alpha   90.00
_cell.angle_beta   90.00
_cell.angle_gamma   90.00
#
_symmetry.space_group_name_H-M   'P 1'
#
loop_
_entity.id
_entity.type
_entity.pdbx_description
1 polymer ?
#
loop_
_entity_poly.entity_id
_entity_poly.type
_entity_poly.pdbx_seq_one_letter_code
_entity_poly.pdbx_strand_id
1 'polypeptide(L)' 'MKPAANVSRYLLCSFAFVLLYPTAIDLYLVALPQIANDLSASESQLHIAFSVYLAGMASTMVFVGRA' A
#
# COMPACT_ATOMS: atom_id res chain seq x y z
N MET A 1 13.17 -0.17 36.17
CA MET A 1 12.66 -0.98 35.04
C MET A 1 11.60 -0.15 34.31
N LYS A 2 11.85 0.35 33.07
CA LYS A 2 10.89 1.13 32.26
C LYS A 2 10.53 0.35 30.97
N PRO A 3 9.64 -0.65 31.03
CA PRO A 3 9.24 -1.44 29.86
C PRO A 3 8.15 -0.78 29.00
N ALA A 4 7.43 0.24 29.52
CA ALA A 4 6.23 0.78 28.86
C ALA A 4 6.51 1.71 27.66
N ALA A 5 7.65 2.40 27.60
CA ALA A 5 7.95 3.34 26.52
C ALA A 5 8.16 2.65 25.16
N ASN A 6 8.62 1.39 25.17
CA ASN A 6 8.89 0.63 23.95
C ASN A 6 7.60 0.06 23.33
N VAL A 7 6.63 -0.34 24.17
CA VAL A 7 5.33 -0.85 23.71
C VAL A 7 4.53 0.23 22.97
N SER A 8 4.50 1.46 23.51
CA SER A 8 3.82 2.58 22.86
C SER A 8 4.43 2.93 21.49
N ARG A 9 5.76 2.89 21.36
CA ARG A 9 6.46 3.08 20.07
C ARG A 9 6.15 1.96 19.08
N TYR A 10 6.11 0.71 19.55
CA TYR A 10 5.79 -0.45 18.72
C TYR A 10 4.37 -0.35 18.18
N LEU A 11 3.40 -0.02 19.04
CA LEU A 11 2.00 0.17 18.65
C LEU A 11 1.83 1.31 17.66
N LEU A 12 2.53 2.44 17.88
CA LEU A 12 2.49 3.58 16.97
C LEU A 12 3.11 3.23 15.61
N CYS A 13 4.22 2.50 15.57
CA CYS A 13 4.82 2.02 14.33
C CYS A 13 3.92 1.02 13.60
N SER A 14 3.35 0.03 14.30
CA SER A 14 2.41 -0.93 13.69
C SER A 14 1.18 -0.23 13.14
N PHE A 15 0.63 0.73 13.88
CA PHE A 15 -0.50 1.53 13.43
C PHE A 15 -0.16 2.38 12.21
N ALA A 16 1.00 3.05 12.21
CA ALA A 16 1.49 3.81 11.05
C ALA A 16 1.67 2.91 9.83
N PHE A 17 2.16 1.67 10.01
CA PHE A 17 2.34 0.71 8.92
C PHE A 17 0.99 0.25 8.32
N VAL A 18 -0.01 0.03 9.18
CA VAL A 18 -1.38 -0.30 8.74
C VAL A 18 -2.02 0.87 8.01
N LEU A 19 -1.81 2.11 8.47
CA LEU A 19 -2.32 3.31 7.80
C LEU A 19 -1.60 3.65 6.50
N LEU A 20 -0.31 3.32 6.40
CA LEU A 20 0.50 3.55 5.20
C LEU A 20 -0.17 2.92 3.96
N TYR A 21 -0.76 1.73 4.15
CA TYR A 21 -1.37 0.93 3.10
C TYR A 21 -2.53 1.66 2.36
N PRO A 22 -3.62 2.09 3.03
CA PRO A 22 -4.67 2.86 2.36
C PRO A 22 -4.20 4.25 1.89
N THR A 23 -3.29 4.92 2.62
CA THR A 23 -2.77 6.23 2.17
C THR A 23 -1.97 6.15 0.89
N ALA A 24 -1.22 5.06 0.69
CA ALA A 24 -0.46 4.85 -0.54
C ALA A 24 -1.38 4.68 -1.74
N ILE A 25 -2.49 3.93 -1.59
CA ILE A 25 -3.47 3.73 -2.67
C ILE A 25 -4.17 5.05 -3.01
N ASP A 26 -4.59 5.82 -2.01
CA ASP A 26 -5.29 7.09 -2.20
C ASP A 26 -4.44 8.11 -2.98
N LEU A 27 -3.17 8.26 -2.60
CA LEU A 27 -2.21 9.11 -3.30
C LEU A 27 -1.87 8.58 -4.70
N TYR A 28 -1.75 7.25 -4.85
CA TYR A 28 -1.42 6.61 -6.12
C TYR A 28 -2.53 6.79 -7.15
N LEU A 29 -3.80 6.64 -6.77
CA LEU A 29 -4.96 6.84 -7.65
C LEU A 29 -5.08 8.28 -8.14
N VAL A 30 -4.76 9.26 -7.30
CA VAL A 30 -4.73 10.69 -7.69
C VAL A 30 -3.58 10.99 -8.67
N ALA A 31 -2.40 10.41 -8.46
CA ALA A 31 -1.21 10.65 -9.29
C ALA A 31 -1.16 9.81 -10.60
N LEU A 32 -1.88 8.69 -10.65
CA LEU A 32 -1.94 7.75 -11.77
C LEU A 32 -2.14 8.38 -13.16
N PRO A 33 -3.09 9.31 -13.38
CA PRO A 33 -3.26 9.94 -14.69
C PRO A 33 -2.04 10.78 -15.12
N GLN A 34 -1.37 11.42 -14.16
CA GLN A 34 -0.15 12.19 -14.42
C GLN A 34 1.02 11.27 -14.81
N ILE A 35 1.18 10.14 -14.10
CA ILE A 35 2.19 9.11 -14.39
C ILE A 35 1.93 8.48 -15.77
N ALA A 36 0.67 8.21 -16.12
CA ALA A 36 0.31 7.65 -17.42
C ALA A 36 0.67 8.60 -18.58
N ASN A 37 0.44 9.90 -18.38
CA ASN A 37 0.79 10.94 -19.34
C ASN A 37 2.31 11.08 -19.51
N ASP A 38 3.05 11.10 -18.40
CA ASP A 38 4.52 11.19 -18.42
C ASP A 38 5.17 9.97 -19.10
N LEU A 39 4.57 8.79 -18.96
CA LEU A 39 5.08 7.55 -19.54
C LEU A 39 4.55 7.27 -20.96
N SER A 40 3.69 8.14 -21.52
CA SER A 40 2.97 7.92 -22.79
C SER A 40 2.26 6.55 -22.84
N ALA A 41 1.79 6.05 -21.69
CA ALA A 41 1.19 4.73 -21.57
C ALA A 41 -0.30 4.76 -21.93
N SER A 42 -0.81 3.71 -22.57
CA SER A 42 -2.25 3.60 -22.85
C SER A 42 -3.04 3.34 -21.58
N GLU A 43 -4.30 3.77 -21.55
CA GLU A 43 -5.24 3.51 -20.45
C GLU A 43 -5.32 2.01 -20.08
N SER A 44 -5.20 1.13 -21.09
CA SER A 44 -5.15 -0.31 -20.88
C SER A 44 -3.92 -0.78 -20.09
N GLN A 45 -2.73 -0.23 -20.35
CA GLN A 45 -1.52 -0.57 -19.59
C GLN A 45 -1.61 -0.10 -18.14
N LEU A 46 -2.24 1.05 -17.92
CA LEU A 46 -2.52 1.59 -16.60
C LEU A 46 -3.43 0.66 -15.78
N HIS A 47 -4.52 0.20 -16.39
CA HIS A 47 -5.47 -0.72 -15.76
C HIS A 47 -4.87 -2.11 -15.47
N ILE A 48 -3.95 -2.59 -16.33
CA ILE A 48 -3.20 -3.83 -16.08
C ILE A 48 -2.23 -3.66 -14.90
N ALA A 49 -1.47 -2.56 -14.85
CA ALA A 49 -0.58 -2.27 -13.74
C ALA A 49 -1.34 -2.20 -12.40
N PHE A 50 -2.52 -1.55 -12.40
CA PHE A 50 -3.39 -1.49 -11.24
C PHE A 50 -3.93 -2.87 -10.82
N SER A 51 -4.33 -3.70 -11.79
CA SER A 51 -4.80 -5.07 -11.55
C SER A 51 -3.71 -5.95 -10.93
N VAL A 52 -2.47 -5.86 -11.41
CA VAL A 52 -1.33 -6.61 -10.86
C VAL A 52 -1.02 -6.16 -9.43
N TYR A 53 -1.07 -4.85 -9.15
CA TYR A 53 -0.88 -4.31 -7.81
C TYR A 53 -1.95 -4.81 -6.83
N LEU A 54 -3.24 -4.74 -7.19
CA LEU A 54 -4.35 -5.27 -6.39
C LEU A 54 -4.24 -6.78 -6.17
N ALA A 55 -3.89 -7.54 -7.21
CA ALA A 55 -3.71 -8.98 -7.12
C ALA A 55 -2.57 -9.38 -6.16
N GLY A 56 -1.45 -8.65 -6.19
CA GLY A 56 -0.33 -8.85 -5.26
C GLY A 56 -0.71 -8.55 -3.81
N MET A 57 -1.55 -7.55 -3.58
CA MET A 57 -2.03 -7.25 -2.23
C MET A 57 -3.02 -8.29 -1.72
N ALA A 58 -3.96 -8.72 -2.57
CA ALA A 58 -4.91 -9.77 -2.24
C ALA A 58 -4.19 -11.09 -1.92
N SER A 59 -3.16 -11.46 -2.69
CA SER A 59 -2.36 -12.66 -2.43
C SER A 59 -1.63 -12.57 -1.10
N THR A 60 -1.07 -11.41 -0.76
CA THR A 60 -0.40 -11.19 0.52
C THR A 60 -1.35 -11.42 1.70
N MET A 61 -2.62 -11.03 1.60
CA MET A 61 -3.62 -11.27 2.65
C MET A 61 -3.92 -12.77 2.85
N VAL A 62 -3.91 -13.56 1.78
CA VAL A 62 -4.13 -15.02 1.83
C VAL A 62 -2.96 -15.75 2.50
N PHE A 63 -1.73 -15.30 2.28
CA PHE A 63 -0.53 -15.94 2.84
C PHE A 63 -0.13 -15.40 4.22
N VAL A 64 -0.19 -14.08 4.43
CA VAL A 64 0.20 -13.43 5.70
C VAL A 64 -0.90 -13.51 6.74
N GLY A 65 -2.18 -13.41 6.35
CA GLY A 65 -3.31 -13.53 7.27
C GLY A 65 -3.54 -14.93 7.83
N ARG A 66 -2.80 -15.94 7.33
CA ARG A 66 -2.80 -17.32 7.83
C ARG A 66 -1.65 -17.64 8.80
N ALA A 67 -0.71 -16.72 9.00
CA ALA A 67 0.40 -16.87 9.95
C ALA A 67 0.03 -16.41 11.36
#